data_AF-A0A4R6GR93-F1
#
_entry.id   AF-A0A4R6GR93-F1
#
_cell.length_a   1.000
_cell.length_b   1.000
_cell.length_c   1.000
_cell.angle_alpha   90.00
_cell.angle_beta   90.00
_cell.angle_gamma   90.00
#
_symmetry.space_group_name_H-M   'P 1'
#
loop_
_entity.id
_entity.type
_entity.pdbx_description
1 polymer ?
#
loop_
_entity_poly.entity_id
_entity_poly.type
_entity_poly.pdbx_seq_one_letter_code
_entity_poly.pdbx_strand_id
1 'polypeptide(L)'
;MPDTFAHAECFARLTQLLAEFQPLWQPLPFQHRRLAWAEAHPELADRLRALDDATCARLKADPFRASALDEWLPVAALAALVALPELPAEGPCLPSHWAEHGLSLTREQLAMAVQETVTAPRHVRRHRERANAWRLGFDALQRRIRSEDAYLPVPSLAYGRMPEDFAAFCRWAAECKGLTLPPGIDWGAFEREGHRRHAEVTRLELIRHLFRRPLEVWLVLDRLWRLEEAGFTVELGTFCARELTPRNLLCCGLGAQAVTMTVRATPAPYARLRSSRACAPRGGRTRPDLGQGRPLVALFGEVRRVGCRSCRSGGATRR
;
A
#
# COMPACT_ATOMS: atom_id res chain seq x y z
N MET A 1 5.15 -6.55 31.89
CA MET A 1 3.99 -6.10 31.08
C MET A 1 4.58 -5.20 30.01
N PRO A 2 4.36 -5.40 28.71
CA PRO A 2 4.81 -4.43 27.72
C PRO A 2 4.14 -3.09 28.04
N ASP A 3 4.93 -2.01 28.04
CA ASP A 3 4.41 -0.65 28.25
C ASP A 3 3.41 -0.34 27.14
N THR A 4 2.13 -0.24 27.48
CA THR A 4 1.10 0.17 26.53
C THR A 4 1.23 1.67 26.33
N PHE A 5 1.82 2.10 25.21
CA PHE A 5 1.85 3.50 24.82
C PHE A 5 0.44 4.04 24.57
N ALA A 6 0.18 5.28 24.99
CA ALA A 6 -1.00 5.99 24.51
C ALA A 6 -0.93 6.16 22.98
N HIS A 7 -2.08 6.14 22.28
CA HIS A 7 -2.12 6.26 20.82
C HIS A 7 -1.35 7.48 20.30
N ALA A 8 -1.50 8.63 20.96
CA ALA A 8 -0.82 9.87 20.59
C ALA A 8 0.71 9.78 20.74
N GLU A 9 1.21 9.14 21.79
CA GLU A 9 2.64 8.94 22.02
C GLU A 9 3.23 7.98 20.99
N CYS A 10 2.55 6.86 20.75
CA CYS A 10 2.93 5.91 19.72
C CYS A 10 2.98 6.58 18.34
N PHE A 11 1.95 7.37 18.00
CA PHE A 11 1.89 8.11 16.73
C PHE A 11 3.06 9.10 16.58
N ALA A 12 3.34 9.90 17.62
CA ALA A 12 4.45 10.85 17.62
C ALA A 12 5.80 10.14 17.44
N ARG A 13 6.03 9.04 18.18
CA ARG A 13 7.29 8.30 18.12
C ARG A 13 7.48 7.59 16.78
N LEU A 14 6.43 6.97 16.25
CA LEU A 14 6.45 6.38 14.91
C LEU A 14 6.71 7.44 13.84
N THR A 15 6.10 8.63 13.95
CA THR A 15 6.35 9.74 13.03
C THR A 15 7.82 10.13 13.00
N GLN A 16 8.45 10.27 14.19
CA GLN A 16 9.88 10.58 14.29
C GLN A 16 10.74 9.50 13.64
N LEU A 17 10.57 8.23 14.01
CA LEU A 17 11.40 7.14 13.49
C LEU A 17 11.18 6.93 11.98
N LEU A 18 9.94 7.05 11.50
CA LEU A 18 9.66 6.94 10.07
C LEU A 18 10.34 8.07 9.28
N ALA A 19 10.29 9.32 9.78
CA ALA A 19 10.94 10.45 9.14
C ALA A 19 12.48 10.32 9.17
N GLU A 20 13.05 9.98 10.32
CA GLU A 20 14.49 9.84 10.53
C GLU A 20 15.11 8.80 9.59
N PHE A 21 14.48 7.63 9.48
CA PHE A 21 14.99 6.53 8.65
C PHE A 21 14.43 6.52 7.22
N GLN A 22 13.69 7.55 6.81
CA GLN A 22 13.08 7.66 5.48
C GLN A 22 14.07 7.41 4.31
N PRO A 23 15.30 7.96 4.33
CA PRO A 23 16.26 7.71 3.24
C PRO A 23 16.62 6.24 3.05
N LEU A 24 16.49 5.40 4.09
CA LEU A 24 16.83 3.98 4.06
C LEU A 24 15.65 3.14 3.54
N TRP A 25 14.43 3.40 4.03
CA TRP A 25 13.27 2.55 3.71
C TRP A 25 12.42 3.04 2.53
N GLN A 26 12.50 4.30 2.12
CA GLN A 26 11.70 4.83 1.01
C GLN A 26 12.18 4.37 -0.37
N PRO A 27 13.49 4.34 -0.69
CA PRO A 27 13.97 3.92 -2.01
C PRO A 27 13.63 2.46 -2.34
N LEU A 28 13.37 2.17 -3.61
CA LEU A 28 13.00 0.84 -4.11
C LEU A 28 14.22 0.12 -4.72
N PRO A 29 14.83 -0.88 -4.04
CA PRO A 29 15.95 -1.62 -4.62
C PRO A 29 15.61 -2.28 -5.96
N PHE A 30 14.35 -2.66 -6.16
CA PHE A 30 13.89 -3.22 -7.44
C PHE A 30 14.02 -2.24 -8.61
N GLN A 31 13.90 -0.94 -8.38
CA GLN A 31 13.92 0.09 -9.43
C GLN A 31 15.28 0.79 -9.57
N HIS A 32 16.02 0.93 -8.46
CA HIS A 32 17.29 1.64 -8.44
C HIS A 32 18.47 0.67 -8.39
N ARG A 33 19.42 0.81 -9.32
CA ARG A 33 20.67 0.03 -9.29
C ARG A 33 21.62 0.47 -8.18
N ARG A 34 21.67 1.79 -7.95
CA ARG A 34 22.45 2.42 -6.87
C ARG A 34 21.51 2.99 -5.83
N LEU A 35 21.79 2.72 -4.57
CA LEU A 35 21.02 3.21 -3.44
C LEU A 35 21.91 4.17 -2.66
N ALA A 36 21.48 5.43 -2.50
CA ALA A 36 22.27 6.44 -1.80
C ALA A 36 22.66 6.00 -0.38
N TRP A 37 21.72 5.36 0.35
CA TRP A 37 22.02 4.83 1.68
C TRP A 37 23.05 3.70 1.67
N ALA A 38 23.13 2.89 0.60
CA ALA A 38 24.11 1.81 0.52
C ALA A 38 25.53 2.33 0.29
N GLU A 39 25.65 3.51 -0.33
CA GLU A 39 26.93 4.23 -0.47
C GLU A 39 27.32 4.94 0.84
N ALA A 40 26.34 5.49 1.56
CA ALA A 40 26.55 6.12 2.85
C ALA A 40 26.84 5.12 3.99
N HIS A 41 26.31 3.90 3.90
CA HIS A 41 26.44 2.83 4.88
C HIS A 41 26.88 1.51 4.22
N PRO A 42 28.14 1.41 3.74
CA PRO A 42 28.62 0.24 3.02
C PRO A 42 28.61 -1.03 3.89
N GLU A 43 28.92 -0.91 5.17
CA GLU A 43 28.91 -2.04 6.12
C GLU A 43 27.52 -2.69 6.26
N LEU A 44 26.46 -1.87 6.35
CA LEU A 44 25.07 -2.34 6.37
C LEU A 44 24.71 -3.03 5.05
N ALA A 45 25.10 -2.45 3.91
CA ALA A 45 24.83 -3.02 2.60
C ALA A 45 25.52 -4.37 2.42
N ASP A 46 26.79 -4.48 2.84
CA ASP A 46 27.56 -5.72 2.76
C ASP A 46 27.05 -6.77 3.73
N ARG A 47 26.64 -6.36 4.94
CA ARG A 47 25.98 -7.26 5.90
C ARG A 47 24.70 -7.85 5.31
N LEU A 48 23.87 -7.05 4.64
CA LEU A 48 22.67 -7.51 3.97
C LEU A 48 22.98 -8.45 2.81
N ARG A 49 23.96 -8.11 1.96
CA ARG A 49 24.38 -8.95 0.83
C ARG A 49 24.92 -10.31 1.27
N ALA A 50 25.61 -10.36 2.41
CA ALA A 50 26.19 -11.58 2.97
C ALA A 50 25.17 -12.53 3.60
N LEU A 51 23.90 -12.12 3.78
CA LEU A 51 22.87 -13.01 4.31
C LEU A 51 22.60 -14.17 3.36
N ASP A 52 22.43 -15.37 3.91
CA ASP A 52 21.94 -16.51 3.15
C ASP A 52 20.42 -16.41 2.88
N ASP A 53 19.93 -17.24 1.96
CA ASP A 53 18.52 -17.20 1.55
C ASP A 53 17.57 -17.60 2.68
N ALA A 54 18.01 -18.47 3.60
CA ALA A 54 17.20 -18.93 4.73
C ALA A 54 16.97 -17.81 5.75
N THR A 55 18.04 -17.10 6.11
CA THR A 55 18.02 -15.94 7.01
C THR A 55 17.23 -14.80 6.39
N CYS A 56 17.39 -14.55 5.09
CA CYS A 56 16.60 -13.57 4.37
C CYS A 56 15.10 -13.91 4.38
N ALA A 57 14.74 -15.17 4.13
CA ALA A 57 13.35 -15.63 4.20
C ALA A 57 12.75 -15.49 5.61
N ARG A 58 13.53 -15.82 6.64
CA ARG A 58 13.14 -15.64 8.05
C ARG A 58 12.89 -14.17 8.38
N LEU A 59 13.84 -13.28 8.08
CA LEU A 59 13.71 -11.84 8.34
C LEU A 59 12.56 -11.20 7.56
N LYS A 60 12.24 -11.73 6.38
CA LYS A 60 11.06 -11.28 5.62
C LYS A 60 9.74 -11.66 6.31
N ALA A 61 9.68 -12.82 6.96
CA ALA A 61 8.50 -13.29 7.68
C ALA A 61 8.35 -12.57 9.04
N ASP A 62 9.45 -12.43 9.77
CA ASP A 62 9.52 -11.81 11.10
C ASP A 62 10.72 -10.84 11.16
N PRO A 63 10.51 -9.55 10.77
CA PRO A 63 11.59 -8.57 10.66
C PRO A 63 12.20 -8.14 12.01
N PHE A 64 11.45 -8.32 13.10
CA PHE A 64 11.83 -7.81 14.43
C PHE A 64 12.61 -8.84 15.24
N ARG A 65 12.25 -10.13 15.12
CA ARG A 65 12.89 -11.18 15.92
C ARG A 65 14.33 -11.45 15.46
N ALA A 66 15.27 -11.35 16.39
CA ALA A 66 16.70 -11.61 16.16
C ALA A 66 17.18 -10.95 14.84
N SER A 67 16.88 -9.66 14.71
CA SER A 67 17.11 -8.94 13.47
C SER A 67 18.59 -8.66 13.27
N ALA A 68 19.10 -8.94 12.07
CA ALA A 68 20.47 -8.58 11.71
C ALA A 68 20.66 -7.06 11.51
N LEU A 69 19.59 -6.28 11.71
CA LEU A 69 19.54 -4.84 11.47
C LEU A 69 19.64 -4.00 12.76
N ASP A 70 19.62 -4.62 13.94
CA ASP A 70 19.50 -3.93 15.24
C ASP A 70 20.69 -3.00 15.54
N GLU A 71 21.84 -3.25 14.92
CA GLU A 71 23.04 -2.41 15.03
C GLU A 71 22.90 -1.06 14.28
N TRP A 72 22.11 -1.01 13.20
CA TRP A 72 21.95 0.19 12.38
C TRP A 72 20.56 0.83 12.47
N LEU A 73 19.56 0.06 12.90
CA LEU A 73 18.16 0.44 12.88
C LEU A 73 17.54 0.20 14.26
N PRO A 74 16.54 1.01 14.66
CA PRO A 74 15.93 0.94 15.99
C PRO A 74 14.91 -0.22 16.07
N VAL A 75 15.36 -1.45 15.84
CA VAL A 75 14.50 -2.63 15.69
C VAL A 75 13.67 -2.84 16.95
N ALA A 76 14.30 -2.82 18.13
CA ALA A 76 13.60 -3.00 19.40
C ALA A 76 12.54 -1.91 19.66
N ALA A 77 12.85 -0.65 19.37
CA ALA A 77 11.91 0.46 19.56
C ALA A 77 10.73 0.36 18.57
N LEU A 78 11.00 0.05 17.30
CA LEU A 78 9.95 -0.18 16.30
C LEU A 78 9.06 -1.36 16.70
N ALA A 79 9.65 -2.46 17.19
CA ALA A 79 8.93 -3.64 17.65
C ALA A 79 7.99 -3.30 18.81
N ALA A 80 8.44 -2.52 19.80
CA ALA A 80 7.63 -2.10 20.94
C ALA A 80 6.43 -1.23 20.50
N LEU A 81 6.64 -0.29 19.59
CA LEU A 81 5.57 0.61 19.11
C LEU A 81 4.48 -0.10 18.29
N VAL A 82 4.81 -1.22 17.67
CA VAL A 82 3.86 -2.00 16.86
C VAL A 82 3.37 -3.28 17.55
N ALA A 83 3.77 -3.49 18.80
CA ALA A 83 3.29 -4.59 19.64
C ALA A 83 1.87 -4.29 20.11
N LEU A 84 0.90 -4.79 19.37
CA LEU A 84 -0.51 -4.55 19.61
C LEU A 84 -1.15 -5.76 20.31
N PRO A 85 -2.08 -5.55 21.26
CA PRO A 85 -2.81 -6.63 21.90
C PRO A 85 -3.71 -7.35 20.88
N GLU A 86 -4.00 -8.63 21.13
CA GLU A 86 -5.09 -9.31 20.45
C GLU A 86 -6.41 -8.88 21.11
N LEU A 87 -7.32 -8.34 20.32
CA LEU A 87 -8.64 -7.91 20.78
C LEU A 87 -9.64 -9.04 20.56
N PRO A 88 -10.62 -9.22 21.47
CA PRO A 88 -11.68 -10.19 21.26
C PRO A 88 -12.46 -9.84 19.99
N ALA A 89 -12.85 -10.87 19.23
CA ALA A 89 -13.69 -10.69 18.04
C ALA A 89 -15.08 -10.09 18.37
N GLU A 90 -15.50 -10.20 19.63
CA GLU A 90 -16.74 -9.63 20.17
C GLU A 90 -16.47 -8.21 20.67
N GLY A 91 -16.55 -7.23 19.77
CA GLY A 91 -16.56 -5.80 20.11
C GLY A 91 -17.92 -5.34 20.67
N PRO A 92 -18.01 -4.12 21.22
CA PRO A 92 -19.28 -3.52 21.63
C PRO A 92 -20.31 -3.50 20.48
N CYS A 93 -21.60 -3.50 20.82
CA CYS A 93 -22.64 -3.63 19.81
C CYS A 93 -22.51 -2.53 18.74
N LEU A 94 -22.36 -2.99 17.50
CA LEU A 94 -22.47 -2.15 16.31
C LEU A 94 -23.83 -1.43 16.34
N PRO A 95 -23.94 -0.23 15.74
CA PRO A 95 -25.19 0.53 15.74
C PRO A 95 -26.36 -0.33 15.25
N SER A 96 -27.56 -0.12 15.82
CA SER A 96 -28.73 -1.01 15.68
C SER A 96 -29.08 -1.40 14.24
N HIS A 97 -28.81 -0.55 13.25
CA HIS A 97 -29.02 -0.87 11.82
C HIS A 97 -28.12 -2.00 11.27
N TRP A 98 -26.94 -2.26 11.86
CA TRP A 98 -26.15 -3.48 11.55
C TRP A 98 -26.80 -4.73 12.16
N ALA A 99 -27.35 -4.62 13.36
CA ALA A 99 -28.09 -5.71 14.02
C ALA A 99 -29.42 -6.01 13.31
N GLU A 100 -30.10 -5.00 12.76
CA GLU A 100 -31.34 -5.14 11.97
C GLU A 100 -31.16 -6.01 10.72
N HIS A 101 -29.97 -6.02 10.12
CA HIS A 101 -29.67 -6.88 8.97
C HIS A 101 -29.03 -8.22 9.37
N GLY A 102 -28.75 -8.45 10.65
CA GLY A 102 -28.31 -9.75 11.18
C GLY A 102 -27.06 -10.30 10.49
N LEU A 103 -26.16 -9.44 10.01
CA LEU A 103 -24.99 -9.87 9.24
C LEU A 103 -23.96 -10.55 10.17
N SER A 104 -24.13 -11.86 10.36
CA SER A 104 -23.16 -12.72 11.04
C SER A 104 -22.15 -13.22 10.03
N LEU A 105 -20.86 -12.92 10.25
CA LEU A 105 -19.77 -13.40 9.40
C LEU A 105 -19.11 -14.61 10.07
N THR A 106 -19.22 -15.76 9.43
CA THR A 106 -18.46 -16.96 9.79
C THR A 106 -16.96 -16.73 9.57
N ARG A 107 -16.12 -17.55 10.22
CA ARG A 107 -14.66 -17.55 10.00
C ARG A 107 -14.28 -17.68 8.52
N GLU A 108 -15.07 -18.43 7.75
CA GLU A 108 -14.90 -18.62 6.30
C GLU A 108 -15.26 -17.37 5.51
N GLN A 109 -16.30 -16.63 5.91
CA GLN A 109 -16.68 -15.36 5.28
C GLN A 109 -15.71 -14.23 5.62
N LEU A 110 -15.17 -14.19 6.84
CA LEU A 110 -14.04 -13.33 7.18
C LEU A 110 -12.80 -13.70 6.37
N ALA A 111 -12.56 -15.00 6.18
CA ALA A 111 -11.49 -15.47 5.32
C ALA A 111 -11.67 -15.00 3.87
N MET A 112 -12.89 -14.86 3.33
CA MET A 112 -13.11 -14.30 1.99
C MET A 112 -12.56 -12.88 1.81
N ALA A 113 -12.63 -12.02 2.84
CA ALA A 113 -12.06 -10.67 2.79
C ALA A 113 -10.53 -10.65 2.72
N VAL A 114 -9.88 -11.77 3.08
CA VAL A 114 -8.42 -11.95 3.09
C VAL A 114 -7.94 -13.08 2.18
N GLN A 115 -8.83 -13.73 1.41
CA GLN A 115 -8.54 -14.81 0.46
C GLN A 115 -7.76 -14.32 -0.78
N GLU A 116 -7.48 -13.02 -0.87
CA GLU A 116 -6.44 -12.51 -1.74
C GLU A 116 -5.10 -13.14 -1.31
N THR A 117 -4.58 -14.07 -2.11
CA THR A 117 -3.48 -15.01 -1.76
C THR A 117 -2.26 -14.37 -1.08
N VAL A 118 -2.26 -14.30 0.26
CA VAL A 118 -1.09 -13.91 1.07
C VAL A 118 -0.30 -15.13 1.59
N THR A 119 -0.90 -16.32 1.64
CA THR A 119 -0.21 -17.60 1.87
C THR A 119 -0.01 -18.35 0.55
N ALA A 120 0.71 -17.72 -0.38
CA ALA A 120 0.97 -18.29 -1.69
C ALA A 120 1.65 -19.69 -1.57
N PRO A 121 1.08 -20.76 -2.16
CA PRO A 121 1.72 -22.07 -2.19
C PRO A 121 3.15 -22.00 -2.73
N ARG A 122 4.00 -22.97 -2.37
CA ARG A 122 5.43 -22.99 -2.78
C ARG A 122 5.63 -22.79 -4.29
N HIS A 123 4.76 -23.35 -5.14
CA HIS A 123 4.83 -23.18 -6.58
C HIS A 123 4.53 -21.73 -7.02
N VAL A 124 3.54 -21.07 -6.40
CA VAL A 124 3.21 -19.65 -6.68
C VAL A 124 4.36 -18.75 -6.23
N ARG A 125 5.01 -19.05 -5.10
CA ARG A 125 6.21 -18.32 -4.66
C ARG A 125 7.36 -18.45 -5.65
N ARG A 126 7.70 -19.67 -6.07
CA ARG A 126 8.74 -19.91 -7.09
C ARG A 126 8.41 -19.22 -8.41
N HIS A 127 7.14 -19.21 -8.79
CA HIS A 127 6.69 -18.50 -9.98
C HIS A 127 6.92 -16.99 -9.86
N ARG A 128 6.56 -16.37 -8.72
CA ARG A 128 6.81 -14.93 -8.46
C ARG A 128 8.30 -14.60 -8.44
N GLU A 129 9.12 -15.44 -7.82
CA GLU A 129 10.57 -15.28 -7.76
C GLU A 129 11.18 -15.32 -9.19
N ARG A 130 10.78 -16.28 -10.01
CA ARG A 130 11.21 -16.37 -11.42
C ARG A 130 10.75 -15.17 -12.24
N ALA A 131 9.49 -14.76 -12.11
CA ALA A 131 8.96 -13.59 -12.81
C ALA A 131 9.69 -12.28 -12.42
N ASN A 132 10.04 -12.12 -11.15
CA ASN A 132 10.79 -10.96 -10.68
C ASN A 132 12.24 -10.99 -11.18
N ALA A 133 12.91 -12.15 -11.19
CA ALA A 133 14.24 -12.30 -11.77
C ALA A 133 14.24 -11.95 -13.27
N TRP A 134 13.27 -12.46 -14.04
CA TRP A 134 13.13 -12.14 -15.45
C TRP A 134 12.84 -10.66 -15.70
N ARG A 135 12.03 -10.01 -14.86
CA ARG A 135 11.83 -8.55 -14.90
C ARG A 135 13.12 -7.78 -14.70
N LEU A 136 13.99 -8.22 -13.79
CA LEU A 136 15.30 -7.58 -13.56
C LEU A 136 16.29 -7.88 -14.69
N GLY A 137 16.23 -9.06 -15.30
CA GLY A 137 17.01 -9.38 -16.50
C GLY A 137 16.60 -8.50 -17.69
N PHE A 138 15.29 -8.32 -17.90
CA PHE A 138 14.78 -7.38 -18.89
C PHE A 138 15.13 -5.92 -18.54
N ASP A 139 15.08 -5.54 -17.26
CA ASP A 139 15.55 -4.21 -16.82
C ASP A 139 17.02 -3.98 -17.20
N ALA A 140 17.88 -4.98 -17.06
CA ALA A 140 19.26 -4.88 -17.51
C ALA A 140 19.38 -4.74 -19.03
N LEU A 141 18.57 -5.48 -19.80
CA LEU A 141 18.55 -5.40 -21.26
C LEU A 141 18.06 -4.03 -21.76
N GLN A 142 16.94 -3.54 -21.22
CA GLN A 142 16.33 -2.28 -21.67
C GLN A 142 17.22 -1.07 -21.39
N ARG A 143 17.91 -1.03 -20.24
CA ARG A 143 18.88 0.05 -19.93
C ARG A 143 20.04 0.07 -20.93
N ARG A 144 20.52 -1.12 -21.34
CA ARG A 144 21.58 -1.24 -22.35
C ARG A 144 21.10 -0.77 -23.74
N ILE A 145 19.90 -1.15 -24.14
CA ILE A 145 19.32 -0.77 -25.45
C ILE A 145 19.08 0.74 -25.51
N ARG A 146 18.59 1.33 -24.42
CA ARG A 146 18.23 2.75 -24.35
C ARG A 146 19.40 3.65 -23.95
N SER A 147 20.52 3.08 -23.50
CA SER A 147 21.65 3.79 -22.91
C SER A 147 21.23 4.73 -21.76
N GLU A 148 20.25 4.29 -20.97
CA GLU A 148 19.62 5.10 -19.92
C GLU A 148 19.53 4.29 -18.62
N ASP A 149 19.96 4.88 -17.50
CA ASP A 149 19.87 4.24 -16.18
C ASP A 149 18.51 4.53 -15.49
N ALA A 150 17.41 4.26 -16.20
CA ALA A 150 16.04 4.43 -15.69
C ALA A 150 15.26 3.12 -15.72
N TYR A 151 14.54 2.82 -14.63
CA TYR A 151 13.66 1.65 -14.54
C TYR A 151 12.48 1.79 -15.50
N LEU A 152 12.21 0.76 -16.29
CA LEU A 152 11.07 0.71 -17.20
C LEU A 152 10.02 -0.29 -16.68
N PRO A 153 8.91 0.17 -16.09
CA PRO A 153 7.94 -0.72 -15.46
C PRO A 153 7.16 -1.53 -16.49
N VAL A 154 7.31 -2.86 -16.49
CA VAL A 154 6.57 -3.78 -17.39
C VAL A 154 5.23 -4.18 -16.75
N PRO A 155 4.13 -4.31 -17.52
CA PRO A 155 2.84 -4.75 -16.99
C PRO A 155 2.91 -6.05 -16.17
N SER A 156 1.93 -6.27 -15.32
CA SER A 156 1.72 -7.59 -14.71
C SER A 156 1.34 -8.60 -15.78
N LEU A 157 1.94 -9.78 -15.72
CA LEU A 157 1.61 -10.89 -16.62
C LEU A 157 0.11 -11.21 -16.47
N ALA A 158 -0.67 -10.97 -17.52
CA ALA A 158 -2.10 -11.24 -17.50
C ALA A 158 -2.33 -12.73 -17.19
N TYR A 159 -3.18 -13.02 -16.21
CA TYR A 159 -3.57 -14.37 -15.78
C TYR A 159 -2.43 -15.28 -15.30
N GLY A 160 -1.28 -14.73 -14.90
CA GLY A 160 -0.20 -15.52 -14.30
C GLY A 160 0.43 -16.55 -15.22
N ARG A 161 0.17 -16.51 -16.53
CA ARG A 161 0.89 -17.33 -17.51
C ARG A 161 2.18 -16.64 -17.87
N MET A 162 3.26 -17.13 -17.26
CA MET A 162 4.59 -16.69 -17.62
C MET A 162 5.00 -17.33 -18.96
N PRO A 163 5.73 -16.60 -19.81
CA PRO A 163 6.28 -17.15 -21.05
C PRO A 163 7.13 -18.40 -20.80
N GLU A 164 7.29 -19.21 -21.85
CA GLU A 164 8.00 -20.50 -21.78
C GLU A 164 9.46 -20.32 -21.36
N ASP A 165 10.12 -19.28 -21.88
CA ASP A 165 11.49 -18.94 -21.59
C ASP A 165 11.70 -17.43 -21.39
N PHE A 166 12.91 -17.08 -20.93
CA PHE A 166 13.31 -15.70 -20.70
C PHE A 166 13.30 -14.86 -21.99
N ALA A 167 13.68 -15.44 -23.13
CA ALA A 167 13.73 -14.73 -24.40
C ALA A 167 12.32 -14.32 -24.88
N ALA A 168 11.34 -15.20 -24.75
CA ALA A 168 9.92 -14.92 -25.01
C ALA A 168 9.39 -13.85 -24.07
N PHE A 169 9.77 -13.90 -22.79
CA PHE A 169 9.46 -12.83 -21.85
C PHE A 169 10.04 -11.48 -22.28
N CYS A 170 11.30 -11.41 -22.70
CA CYS A 170 11.90 -10.17 -23.18
C CYS A 170 11.26 -9.65 -24.46
N ARG A 171 10.89 -10.52 -25.41
CA ARG A 171 10.17 -10.13 -26.63
C ARG A 171 8.82 -9.51 -26.31
N TRP A 172 8.02 -10.18 -25.47
CA TRP A 172 6.74 -9.66 -25.01
C TRP A 172 6.88 -8.32 -24.26
N ALA A 173 7.85 -8.23 -23.34
CA ALA A 173 8.08 -7.02 -22.57
C ALA A 173 8.53 -5.86 -23.47
N ALA A 174 9.37 -6.12 -24.47
CA ALA A 174 9.81 -5.14 -25.45
C ALA A 174 8.66 -4.65 -26.33
N GLU A 175 7.79 -5.54 -26.80
CA GLU A 175 6.58 -5.20 -27.57
C GLU A 175 5.67 -4.27 -26.76
N CYS A 176 5.40 -4.62 -25.49
CA CYS A 176 4.63 -3.79 -24.56
C CYS A 176 5.25 -2.40 -24.30
N LYS A 177 6.54 -2.23 -24.61
CA LYS A 177 7.30 -1.00 -24.39
C LYS A 177 7.73 -0.30 -25.67
N GLY A 178 7.35 -0.82 -26.84
CA GLY A 178 7.81 -0.29 -28.12
C GLY A 178 9.33 -0.29 -28.28
N LEU A 179 10.03 -1.27 -27.69
CA LEU A 179 11.48 -1.39 -27.80
C LEU A 179 11.86 -2.34 -28.95
N THR A 180 12.78 -1.89 -29.80
CA THR A 180 13.39 -2.73 -30.82
C THR A 180 14.55 -3.52 -30.21
N LEU A 181 14.44 -4.85 -30.23
CA LEU A 181 15.48 -5.74 -29.73
C LEU A 181 16.55 -5.98 -30.80
N PRO A 182 17.84 -5.68 -30.54
CA PRO A 182 18.91 -5.94 -31.51
C PRO A 182 19.10 -7.44 -31.77
N PRO A 183 19.64 -7.82 -32.95
CA PRO A 183 20.06 -9.20 -33.19
C PRO A 183 21.24 -9.59 -32.27
N GLY A 184 21.42 -10.89 -32.03
CA GLY A 184 22.57 -11.40 -31.28
C GLY A 184 22.56 -11.12 -29.76
N ILE A 185 21.39 -10.89 -29.16
CA ILE A 185 21.28 -10.75 -27.71
C ILE A 185 21.68 -12.07 -27.03
N ASP A 186 22.65 -11.99 -26.12
CA ASP A 186 22.95 -13.08 -25.18
C ASP A 186 21.87 -13.14 -24.09
N TRP A 187 20.80 -13.88 -24.37
CA TRP A 187 19.68 -14.08 -23.44
C TRP A 187 20.14 -14.68 -22.11
N GLY A 188 21.08 -15.63 -22.16
CA GLY A 188 21.58 -16.32 -20.98
C GLY A 188 22.33 -15.40 -20.02
N ALA A 189 23.11 -14.45 -20.54
CA ALA A 189 23.77 -13.44 -19.72
C ALA A 189 22.76 -12.55 -18.97
N PHE A 190 21.72 -12.08 -19.65
CA PHE A 190 20.68 -11.24 -19.02
C PHE A 190 19.81 -12.00 -18.03
N GLU A 191 19.52 -13.28 -18.28
CA GLU A 191 18.78 -14.11 -17.33
C GLU A 191 19.58 -14.30 -16.04
N ARG A 192 20.87 -14.69 -16.14
CA ARG A 192 21.77 -14.81 -14.98
C ARG A 192 21.89 -13.50 -14.22
N GLU A 193 21.98 -12.38 -14.95
CA GLU A 193 22.01 -11.06 -14.33
C GLU A 193 20.72 -10.75 -13.57
N GLY A 194 19.56 -11.07 -14.15
CA GLY A 194 18.27 -10.93 -13.49
C GLY A 194 18.16 -11.73 -12.19
N HIS A 195 18.65 -12.97 -12.19
CA HIS A 195 18.70 -13.81 -10.98
C HIS A 195 19.65 -13.24 -9.92
N ARG A 196 20.85 -12.84 -10.31
CA ARG A 196 21.83 -12.21 -9.41
C ARG A 196 21.25 -10.94 -8.77
N ARG A 197 20.66 -10.07 -9.59
CA ARG A 197 20.05 -8.83 -9.12
C ARG A 197 18.84 -9.10 -8.23
N HIS A 198 18.02 -10.11 -8.54
CA HIS A 198 16.88 -10.49 -7.70
C HIS A 198 17.33 -10.92 -6.29
N ALA A 199 18.40 -11.72 -6.21
CA ALA A 199 18.98 -12.15 -4.94
C ALA A 199 19.46 -10.94 -4.11
N GLU A 200 20.10 -9.96 -4.75
CA GLU A 200 20.53 -8.72 -4.11
C GLU A 200 19.35 -7.86 -3.65
N VAL A 201 18.37 -7.60 -4.54
CA VAL A 201 17.16 -6.82 -4.23
C VAL A 201 16.41 -7.42 -3.04
N THR A 202 16.25 -8.74 -3.00
CA THR A 202 15.55 -9.42 -1.90
C THR A 202 16.20 -9.14 -0.54
N ARG A 203 17.53 -9.05 -0.49
CA ARG A 203 18.30 -8.73 0.73
C ARG A 203 18.19 -7.25 1.09
N LEU A 204 18.36 -6.35 0.11
CA LEU A 204 18.25 -4.91 0.32
C LEU A 204 16.82 -4.47 0.71
N GLU A 205 15.80 -5.20 0.29
CA GLU A 205 14.40 -4.97 0.70
C GLU A 205 14.12 -5.29 2.17
N LEU A 206 15.01 -5.99 2.89
CA LEU A 206 14.81 -6.30 4.31
C LEU A 206 14.65 -5.05 5.18
N ILE A 207 15.39 -3.98 4.87
CA ILE A 207 15.20 -2.67 5.53
C ILE A 207 13.74 -2.23 5.35
N ARG A 208 13.22 -2.26 4.13
CA ARG A 208 11.83 -1.87 3.84
C ARG A 208 10.83 -2.76 4.56
N HIS A 209 11.12 -4.05 4.69
CA HIS A 209 10.26 -5.00 5.41
C HIS A 209 10.10 -4.65 6.89
N LEU A 210 11.18 -4.19 7.54
CA LEU A 210 11.15 -3.71 8.92
C LEU A 210 10.16 -2.56 9.13
N PHE A 211 10.08 -1.62 8.17
CA PHE A 211 9.23 -0.44 8.26
C PHE A 211 7.79 -0.63 7.76
N ARG A 212 7.43 -1.80 7.20
CA ARG A 212 6.06 -2.06 6.71
C ARG A 212 5.01 -1.97 7.82
N ARG A 213 5.22 -2.68 8.93
CA ARG A 213 4.26 -2.70 10.04
C ARG A 213 4.22 -1.34 10.77
N PRO A 214 5.35 -0.65 11.02
CA PRO A 214 5.36 0.73 11.51
C PRO A 214 4.53 1.69 10.65
N LEU A 215 4.67 1.63 9.32
CA LEU A 215 3.85 2.43 8.40
C LEU A 215 2.36 2.07 8.48
N GLU A 216 2.03 0.79 8.58
CA GLU A 216 0.66 0.30 8.72
C GLU A 216 0.00 0.83 10.00
N VAL A 217 0.69 0.69 11.14
CA VAL A 217 0.22 1.17 12.45
C VAL A 217 0.12 2.70 12.46
N TRP A 218 1.11 3.40 11.91
CA TRP A 218 1.09 4.86 11.79
C TRP A 218 -0.13 5.36 10.99
N LEU A 219 -0.44 4.71 9.86
CA LEU A 219 -1.62 5.04 9.04
C LEU A 219 -2.93 4.79 9.78
N VAL A 220 -3.00 3.73 10.59
CA VAL A 220 -4.18 3.43 11.40
C VAL A 220 -4.33 4.44 12.53
N LEU A 221 -3.25 4.80 13.22
CA LEU A 221 -3.25 5.81 14.28
C LEU A 221 -3.72 7.19 13.78
N ASP A 222 -3.35 7.61 12.56
CA ASP A 222 -3.90 8.82 11.92
C ASP A 222 -5.44 8.78 11.83
N ARG A 223 -6.00 7.60 11.54
CA ARG A 223 -7.47 7.42 11.50
C ARG A 223 -8.09 7.35 12.88
N LEU A 224 -7.44 6.71 13.85
CA LEU A 224 -7.91 6.66 15.23
C LEU A 224 -7.97 8.04 15.85
N TRP A 225 -6.96 8.87 15.62
CA TRP A 225 -6.95 10.25 16.09
C TRP A 225 -8.21 11.01 15.64
N ARG A 226 -8.63 10.83 14.38
CA ARG A 226 -9.86 11.45 13.85
C ARG A 226 -11.14 10.93 14.51
N LEU A 227 -11.15 9.65 14.92
CA LEU A 227 -12.29 9.07 15.66
C LEU A 227 -12.33 9.60 17.09
N GLU A 228 -11.18 9.73 17.75
CA GLU A 228 -11.06 10.35 19.08
C GLU A 228 -11.52 11.82 19.06
N GLU A 229 -11.12 12.60 18.05
CA GLU A 229 -11.60 13.98 17.86
C GLU A 229 -13.11 14.07 17.64
N ALA A 230 -13.72 13.03 17.07
CA ALA A 230 -15.16 12.93 16.90
C ALA A 230 -15.89 12.43 18.17
N GLY A 231 -15.18 12.24 19.27
CA GLY A 231 -15.74 11.85 20.57
C GLY A 231 -15.93 10.35 20.76
N PHE A 232 -15.35 9.51 19.89
CA PHE A 232 -15.37 8.06 20.08
C PHE A 232 -14.25 7.64 21.02
N THR A 233 -14.54 6.68 21.90
CA THR A 233 -13.49 5.91 22.57
C THR A 233 -13.04 4.82 21.62
N VAL A 234 -11.73 4.74 21.34
CA VAL A 234 -11.19 3.78 20.38
C VAL A 234 -10.15 2.86 21.01
N GLU A 235 -10.08 1.64 20.50
CA GLU A 235 -9.04 0.67 20.82
C GLU A 235 -8.37 0.17 19.54
N LEU A 236 -7.05 0.06 19.58
CA LEU A 236 -6.24 -0.53 18.51
C LEU A 236 -5.69 -1.88 18.96
N GLY A 237 -5.84 -2.88 18.10
CA GLY A 237 -5.27 -4.20 18.35
C GLY A 237 -5.15 -5.03 17.09
N THR A 238 -5.11 -6.34 17.30
CA THR A 238 -5.14 -7.35 16.23
C THR A 238 -6.32 -8.28 16.42
N PHE A 239 -6.92 -8.77 15.32
CA PHE A 239 -8.05 -9.72 15.39
C PHE A 239 -7.62 -11.18 15.22
N CYS A 240 -6.37 -11.44 14.83
CA CYS A 240 -5.80 -12.77 14.71
C CYS A 240 -4.27 -12.75 14.61
N ALA A 241 -3.66 -13.93 14.75
CA ALA A 241 -2.22 -14.13 14.54
C ALA A 241 -1.77 -13.77 13.11
N ARG A 242 -0.58 -13.17 13.00
CA ARG A 242 -0.02 -12.62 11.74
C ARG A 242 0.23 -13.71 10.69
N GLU A 243 0.48 -14.93 11.12
CA GLU A 243 0.73 -16.11 10.27
C GLU A 243 -0.51 -16.49 9.45
N LEU A 244 -1.70 -16.17 9.96
CA LEU A 244 -2.97 -16.36 9.24
C LEU A 244 -3.11 -15.30 8.13
N THR A 245 -2.91 -14.04 8.50
CA THR A 245 -2.86 -12.91 7.55
C THR A 245 -2.05 -11.76 8.16
N PRO A 246 -1.15 -11.13 7.39
CA PRO A 246 -0.44 -9.95 7.87
C PRO A 246 -1.35 -8.72 7.98
N ARG A 247 -2.53 -8.72 7.33
CA ARG A 247 -3.54 -7.66 7.43
C ARG A 247 -4.46 -7.94 8.63
N ASN A 248 -3.89 -7.93 9.82
CA ASN A 248 -4.57 -8.36 11.04
C ASN A 248 -4.93 -7.23 12.02
N LEU A 249 -4.80 -5.97 11.62
CA LEU A 249 -5.16 -4.83 12.47
C LEU A 249 -6.67 -4.72 12.66
N LEU A 250 -7.08 -4.37 13.88
CA LEU A 250 -8.45 -4.08 14.25
C LEU A 250 -8.51 -2.74 14.98
N CYS A 251 -9.46 -1.89 14.57
CA CYS A 251 -9.83 -0.68 15.28
C CYS A 251 -11.28 -0.85 15.77
N CYS A 252 -11.49 -0.80 17.07
CA CYS A 252 -12.82 -0.85 17.67
C CYS A 252 -13.20 0.54 18.19
N GLY A 253 -14.39 1.03 17.84
CA GLY A 253 -14.97 2.23 18.42
C GLY A 253 -16.06 1.86 19.42
N LEU A 254 -15.87 2.19 20.69
CA LEU A 254 -16.92 2.19 21.71
C LEU A 254 -17.73 3.49 21.51
N GLY A 255 -19.06 3.35 21.36
CA GLY A 255 -19.94 4.42 20.89
C GLY A 255 -19.69 5.76 21.57
N ALA A 256 -19.74 6.84 20.77
CA ALA A 256 -19.68 8.20 21.30
C ALA A 256 -20.76 8.35 22.37
N GLN A 257 -20.39 8.80 23.57
CA GLN A 257 -21.40 9.33 24.49
C GLN A 257 -22.22 10.35 23.69
N ALA A 258 -23.55 10.29 23.79
CA ALA A 258 -24.44 11.24 23.16
C ALA A 258 -24.21 12.65 23.74
N VAL A 259 -23.10 13.27 23.36
CA VAL A 259 -22.89 14.69 23.52
C VAL A 259 -23.80 15.30 22.46
N THR A 260 -24.93 15.83 22.91
CA THR A 260 -25.77 16.71 22.11
C THR A 260 -24.89 17.85 21.60
N MET A 261 -24.28 17.66 20.43
CA MET A 261 -23.50 18.70 19.77
C MET A 261 -24.48 19.72 19.23
N THR A 262 -24.79 20.74 20.04
CA THR A 262 -25.27 22.00 19.52
C THR A 262 -24.12 22.59 18.71
N VAL A 263 -24.11 22.33 17.40
CA VAL A 263 -23.13 22.92 16.48
C VAL A 263 -23.31 24.44 16.52
N ARG A 264 -22.53 25.12 17.36
CA ARG A 264 -22.20 26.53 17.14
C ARG A 264 -21.10 26.54 16.10
N ALA A 265 -21.47 26.92 14.89
CA ALA A 265 -20.52 27.17 13.82
C ALA A 265 -19.63 28.36 14.19
N THR A 266 -18.46 28.09 14.74
CA THR A 266 -17.36 29.05 14.80
C THR A 266 -16.37 28.69 13.69
N PRO A 267 -16.14 29.56 12.70
CA PRO A 267 -15.14 29.28 11.68
C PRO A 267 -13.73 29.42 12.29
N ALA A 268 -13.01 28.31 12.42
CA ALA A 268 -11.59 28.32 12.75
C ALA A 268 -10.74 28.60 11.48
N PRO A 269 -9.64 29.37 11.59
CA PRO A 269 -8.87 29.84 10.45
C PRO A 269 -7.78 28.83 10.10
N TYR A 270 -7.88 28.19 8.92
CA TYR A 270 -6.70 27.60 8.28
C TYR A 270 -6.45 28.33 6.96
N ALA A 271 -5.61 29.35 7.05
CA ALA A 271 -5.11 30.10 5.89
C ALA A 271 -4.20 29.18 5.06
N ARG A 272 -4.64 28.90 3.83
CA ARG A 272 -3.84 28.21 2.82
C ARG A 272 -2.67 29.11 2.42
N LEU A 273 -1.44 28.63 2.59
CA LEU A 273 -0.29 29.06 1.80
C LEU A 273 -0.58 28.78 0.32
N ARG A 274 -1.04 29.80 -0.42
CA ARG A 274 -1.02 29.81 -1.89
C ARG A 274 0.09 30.73 -2.34
N SER A 275 1.06 30.13 -3.01
CA SER A 275 2.12 30.80 -3.76
C SER A 275 1.54 31.79 -4.76
N SER A 276 2.14 32.97 -4.75
CA SER A 276 1.99 34.10 -5.66
C SER A 276 1.86 33.72 -7.14
N ARG A 277 0.84 34.24 -7.81
CA ARG A 277 0.95 34.85 -9.14
C ARG A 277 -0.18 35.88 -9.31
N ALA A 278 0.24 37.13 -9.51
CA ALA A 278 -0.58 38.30 -9.70
C ALA A 278 -1.30 38.28 -11.06
N CYS A 279 -2.55 38.74 -11.08
CA CYS A 279 -3.12 39.44 -12.22
C CYS A 279 -4.27 40.34 -11.72
N ALA A 280 -4.22 41.61 -12.13
CA ALA A 280 -5.01 42.75 -11.62
C ALA A 280 -6.50 42.74 -12.05
N PRO A 281 -7.38 43.56 -11.41
CA PRO A 281 -8.84 43.42 -11.46
C PRO A 281 -9.51 44.32 -12.50
N ARG A 282 -10.70 43.92 -12.97
CA ARG A 282 -11.69 44.87 -13.54
C ARG A 282 -13.12 44.49 -13.12
N GLY A 283 -13.72 45.39 -12.33
CA GLY A 283 -15.04 45.98 -12.59
C GLY A 283 -16.31 45.16 -12.33
N GLY A 284 -16.96 45.45 -11.20
CA GLY A 284 -18.25 46.17 -11.27
C GLY A 284 -19.57 45.40 -11.16
N ARG A 285 -20.22 45.61 -10.01
CA ARG A 285 -21.66 45.93 -9.81
C ARG A 285 -22.68 44.82 -9.48
N THR A 286 -23.21 44.99 -8.26
CA THR A 286 -24.62 45.01 -7.80
C THR A 286 -25.44 43.72 -7.74
N ARG A 287 -25.79 43.36 -6.49
CA ARG A 287 -27.00 42.60 -6.08
C ARG A 287 -28.29 43.34 -6.49
N PRO A 288 -29.44 42.64 -6.51
CA PRO A 288 -30.32 42.72 -5.35
C PRO A 288 -30.90 41.37 -4.88
N ASP A 289 -31.47 41.48 -3.69
CA ASP A 289 -32.01 40.53 -2.74
C ASP A 289 -33.42 40.02 -3.11
N LEU A 290 -33.80 38.84 -2.58
CA LEU A 290 -35.09 38.47 -1.98
C LEU A 290 -35.36 36.95 -2.02
N GLY A 291 -35.71 36.39 -0.85
CA GLY A 291 -36.85 35.47 -0.77
C GLY A 291 -36.58 33.98 -0.52
N GLN A 292 -36.43 33.62 0.76
CA GLN A 292 -37.03 32.46 1.45
C GLN A 292 -37.00 31.04 0.82
N GLY A 293 -36.32 30.13 1.53
CA GLY A 293 -36.86 28.82 1.89
C GLY A 293 -36.62 27.64 0.93
N ARG A 294 -35.54 26.86 1.17
CA ARG A 294 -35.51 25.38 1.14
C ARG A 294 -34.10 24.81 1.41
N PRO A 295 -33.96 23.67 2.11
CA PRO A 295 -32.67 23.05 2.37
C PRO A 295 -32.08 22.44 1.09
N LEU A 296 -30.82 22.75 0.83
CA LEU A 296 -30.04 22.23 -0.29
C LEU A 296 -29.67 20.76 -0.03
N VAL A 297 -30.38 19.85 -0.70
CA VAL A 297 -29.91 18.48 -0.95
C VAL A 297 -28.97 18.55 -2.14
N ALA A 298 -27.66 18.48 -1.91
CA ALA A 298 -26.68 18.33 -2.98
C ALA A 298 -26.55 16.83 -3.33
N LEU A 299 -27.37 16.40 -4.29
CA LEU A 299 -27.19 15.17 -5.05
C LEU A 299 -25.92 15.29 -5.90
N PHE A 300 -24.95 14.40 -5.70
CA PHE A 300 -23.87 14.16 -6.66
C PHE A 300 -24.03 12.77 -7.27
N GLY A 301 -24.12 12.73 -8.61
CA GLY A 301 -23.62 11.61 -9.40
C GLY A 301 -24.67 10.67 -10.00
N GLU A 302 -25.39 11.13 -11.03
CA GLU A 302 -26.09 10.27 -11.99
C GLU A 302 -25.11 9.27 -12.64
N VAL A 303 -25.31 7.98 -12.38
CA VAL A 303 -24.82 6.90 -13.25
C VAL A 303 -25.85 6.73 -14.36
N ARG A 304 -25.50 7.14 -15.59
CA ARG A 304 -26.30 6.87 -16.79
C ARG A 304 -26.47 5.36 -16.96
N ARG A 305 -27.69 4.86 -16.73
CA ARG A 305 -28.17 3.61 -17.32
C ARG A 305 -28.34 3.83 -18.82
N VAL A 306 -27.53 3.17 -19.64
CA VAL A 306 -27.88 2.93 -21.04
C VAL A 306 -28.93 1.83 -21.07
N GLY A 307 -30.20 2.24 -20.98
CA GLY A 307 -31.36 1.40 -21.17
C GLY A 307 -31.88 1.55 -22.60
N CYS A 308 -31.71 0.49 -23.38
CA CYS A 308 -32.35 0.25 -24.66
C CYS A 308 -33.87 0.50 -24.60
N ARG A 309 -34.42 1.24 -25.57
CA ARG A 309 -35.74 1.03 -26.21
C ARG A 309 -35.99 2.14 -27.24
N SER A 310 -36.12 1.77 -28.51
CA SER A 310 -37.11 2.41 -29.38
C SER A 310 -38.01 1.33 -29.96
N CYS A 311 -39.30 1.64 -29.93
CA CYS A 311 -40.42 0.82 -30.33
C CYS A 311 -40.63 0.85 -31.84
N ARG A 312 -41.09 -0.30 -32.37
CA ARG A 312 -42.15 -0.51 -33.36
C ARG A 312 -42.05 0.24 -34.71
N SER A 313 -41.95 -0.52 -35.80
CA SER A 313 -43.10 -0.84 -36.67
C SER A 313 -42.66 -1.66 -37.91
N GLY A 314 -43.50 -2.63 -38.29
CA GLY A 314 -43.75 -2.96 -39.70
C GLY A 314 -43.06 -4.19 -40.33
N GLY A 315 -43.88 -5.15 -40.76
CA GLY A 315 -43.68 -5.95 -41.98
C GLY A 315 -42.77 -7.18 -41.85
N ALA A 316 -43.30 -8.40 -41.72
CA ALA A 316 -43.82 -9.25 -42.79
C ALA A 316 -42.76 -10.16 -43.45
N THR A 317 -43.10 -11.45 -43.44
CA THR A 317 -42.81 -12.50 -44.45
C THR A 317 -41.40 -13.11 -44.60
N ARG A 318 -41.36 -14.39 -44.18
CA ARG A 318 -41.03 -15.61 -44.95
C ARG A 318 -39.59 -15.85 -45.44
N ARG A 319 -39.19 -17.09 -45.11
CA ARG A 319 -38.14 -17.99 -45.64
C ARG A 319 -36.75 -17.82 -45.05
#